data_AF-A0A1I4B7D2-F1
#
_entry.id   AF-A0A1I4B7D2-F1
#
_cell.length_a   1.000
_cell.length_b   1.000
_cell.length_c   1.000
_cell.angle_alpha   90.00
_cell.angle_beta   90.00
_cell.angle_gamma   90.00
#
_symmetry.space_group_name_H-M   'P 1'
#
loop_
_entity.id
_entity.type
_entity.pdbx_description
1 polymer ?
#
loop_
_entity_poly.entity_id
_entity_poly.type
_entity_poly.pdbx_seq_one_letter_code
_entity_poly.pdbx_strand_id
1 'polypeptide(L)' 'MNDRPVHDDPAPLPPEPPQEGECCEDGCGEACVWAHYNEARAEYARTLAEWQARHVREPAG' A
#
# COMPACT_ATOMS: atom_id res chain seq x y z
N MET A 1 -31.51 -5.03 9.70
CA MET A 1 -30.11 -4.61 9.80
C MET A 1 -29.50 -4.95 8.46
N ASN A 2 -29.21 -3.93 7.65
CA ASN A 2 -28.81 -4.14 6.25
C ASN A 2 -27.42 -4.74 6.19
N ASP A 3 -27.37 -6.03 5.87
CA ASP A 3 -26.22 -6.71 5.30
C ASP A 3 -25.99 -6.12 3.91
N ARG A 4 -24.92 -5.34 3.73
CA ARG A 4 -24.53 -4.82 2.42
C ARG A 4 -23.19 -5.44 2.05
N PRO A 5 -23.13 -6.31 1.03
CA PRO A 5 -21.88 -6.93 0.62
C PRO A 5 -21.07 -5.86 -0.13
N VAL A 6 -20.19 -5.17 0.58
CA VAL A 6 -19.15 -4.30 0.02
C VAL A 6 -17.80 -5.04 0.02
N HIS A 7 -17.77 -6.35 0.34
CA HIS A 7 -16.67 -6.86 1.13
C HIS A 7 -15.54 -7.61 0.41
N ASP A 8 -15.69 -8.26 -0.74
CA ASP A 8 -14.75 -9.38 -0.95
C ASP A 8 -13.29 -9.06 -1.30
N ASP A 9 -12.93 -7.89 -1.82
CA ASP A 9 -11.50 -7.56 -2.06
C ASP A 9 -11.26 -6.05 -2.40
N PRO A 10 -11.26 -5.12 -1.42
CA PRO A 10 -10.96 -3.73 -1.71
C PRO A 10 -9.51 -3.54 -2.18
N ALA A 11 -9.29 -2.61 -3.12
CA ALA A 11 -7.95 -2.29 -3.60
C ALA A 11 -7.04 -1.84 -2.44
N PRO A 12 -5.77 -2.26 -2.41
CA PRO A 12 -4.84 -1.78 -1.40
C PRO A 12 -4.65 -0.27 -1.56
N LEU A 13 -4.45 0.42 -0.43
CA LEU A 13 -4.14 1.84 -0.41
C LEU A 13 -2.62 2.05 -0.44
N PRO A 14 -2.13 3.06 -1.19
CA PRO A 14 -0.71 3.38 -1.19
C PRO A 14 -0.28 3.85 0.21
N PRO A 15 0.97 3.57 0.63
CA PRO A 15 1.49 4.13 1.87
C PRO A 15 1.56 5.66 1.76
N GLU A 16 1.33 6.35 2.87
CA GLU A 16 1.51 7.80 2.92
C GLU A 16 3.00 8.16 2.96
N PRO A 17 3.44 9.15 2.16
CA PRO A 17 4.82 9.60 2.19
C PRO A 17 5.14 10.26 3.54
N PRO A 18 6.34 10.03 4.08
CA PRO A 18 6.75 10.71 5.31
C PRO A 18 6.92 12.21 5.07
N GLN A 19 6.69 12.98 6.12
CA GLN A 19 6.87 14.43 6.07
C GLN A 19 8.35 14.81 6.21
N GLU A 20 8.71 16.00 5.73
CA GLU A 20 10.09 16.51 5.78
C GLU A 20 10.66 16.52 7.21
N GLY A 21 9.84 16.77 8.23
CA GLY A 21 10.26 16.77 9.64
C GLY A 21 10.31 15.39 10.32
N GLU A 22 9.92 14.31 9.66
CA GLU A 22 10.00 12.95 10.22
C GLU A 22 11.35 12.30 9.94
N CYS A 23 12.08 12.77 8.93
CA CYS A 23 13.44 12.35 8.69
C CYS A 23 14.36 13.11 9.66
N CYS A 24 15.14 12.40 10.48
CA CYS A 24 16.10 13.04 11.38
C CYS A 24 17.30 13.64 10.62
N GLU A 25 17.48 13.29 9.33
CA GLU A 25 18.56 13.73 8.41
C GLU A 25 20.02 13.51 8.90
N ASP A 26 20.20 13.01 10.12
CA ASP A 26 21.48 12.84 10.82
C ASP A 26 22.08 11.42 10.66
N GLY A 27 21.65 10.68 9.63
CA GLY A 27 22.19 9.34 9.33
C GLY A 27 21.52 8.20 10.10
N CYS A 28 20.18 8.11 10.06
CA CYS A 28 19.40 7.06 10.73
C CYS A 28 19.64 5.62 10.21
N GLY A 29 20.40 5.44 9.13
CA GLY A 29 20.66 4.12 8.53
C GLY A 29 19.36 3.38 8.19
N GLU A 30 19.21 2.17 8.73
CA GLU A 30 18.06 1.27 8.51
C GLU A 30 16.77 1.77 9.18
N ALA A 31 16.88 2.61 10.22
CA ALA A 31 15.73 3.23 10.90
C ALA A 31 15.24 4.52 10.19
N CYS A 32 15.69 4.75 8.95
CA CYS A 32 15.26 5.89 8.15
C CYS A 32 13.79 5.73 7.74
N VAL A 33 12.98 6.75 7.99
CA VAL A 33 11.56 6.76 7.61
C VAL A 33 11.37 6.56 6.09
N TRP A 34 12.32 7.05 5.28
CA TRP A 34 12.33 6.83 3.84
C TRP A 34 12.62 5.38 3.46
N ALA A 35 13.48 4.69 4.22
CA ALA A 35 13.75 3.27 3.99
C ALA A 35 12.50 2.43 4.27
N HIS A 36 11.84 2.67 5.41
CA HIS A 36 10.57 2.02 5.76
C HIS A 36 9.45 2.35 4.74
N TYR A 37 9.35 3.60 4.30
CA TYR A 37 8.38 3.99 3.27
C TYR A 37 8.64 3.27 1.95
N ASN A 38 9.90 3.16 1.51
CA ASN A 38 10.24 2.44 0.28
C ASN A 38 9.93 0.95 0.37
N GLU A 39 10.16 0.32 1.53
CA GLU A 39 9.77 -1.06 1.78
C GLU A 39 8.25 -1.24 1.71
N ALA A 40 7.50 -0.37 2.41
CA ALA A 40 6.04 -0.37 2.36
C ALA A 40 5.51 -0.16 0.93
N ARG A 41 6.17 0.67 0.13
CA ARG A 41 5.84 0.87 -1.29
C ARG A 41 6.10 -0.38 -2.13
N ALA A 42 7.19 -1.11 -1.85
CA ALA A 42 7.49 -2.34 -2.56
C ALA A 42 6.43 -3.41 -2.26
N GLU A 43 6.02 -3.53 -1.00
CA GLU A 43 4.95 -4.44 -0.60
C GLU A 43 3.60 -4.04 -1.20
N TYR A 44 3.28 -2.74 -1.15
CA TYR A 44 2.09 -2.20 -1.80
C TYR A 44 2.03 -2.56 -3.29
N ALA A 45 3.14 -2.41 -4.02
CA ALA A 45 3.20 -2.72 -5.45
C ALA A 45 2.93 -4.21 -5.72
N ARG A 46 3.44 -5.10 -4.87
CA ARG A 46 3.17 -6.55 -4.97
C ARG A 46 1.71 -6.87 -4.72
N THR A 47 1.15 -6.39 -3.61
CA THR A 47 -0.26 -6.59 -3.25
C THR A 47 -1.20 -6.01 -4.30
N LEU A 48 -0.88 -4.83 -4.85
CA LEU A 48 -1.65 -4.21 -5.91
C LEU A 48 -1.62 -5.04 -7.20
N ALA A 49 -0.47 -5.62 -7.57
CA ALA A 49 -0.38 -6.47 -8.75
C ALA A 49 -1.21 -7.75 -8.60
N GLU A 50 -1.20 -8.37 -7.42
CA GLU A 50 -2.02 -9.54 -7.11
C GLU A 50 -3.52 -9.21 -7.13
N TRP A 51 -3.89 -8.07 -6.53
CA TRP A 51 -5.25 -7.52 -6.59
C TRP A 51 -5.68 -7.29 -8.04
N GLN A 52 -4.86 -6.60 -8.84
CA GLN A 52 -5.13 -6.38 -10.26
C GLN A 52 -5.28 -7.69 -11.03
N ALA A 53 -4.48 -8.72 -10.75
CA ALA A 53 -4.61 -10.02 -11.41
C ALA A 53 -5.94 -10.72 -11.11
N ARG A 54 -6.45 -10.61 -9.88
CA ARG A 54 -7.78 -11.11 -9.49
C ARG A 54 -8.89 -10.34 -10.19
N HIS A 55 -8.79 -9.01 -10.20
CA HIS A 55 -9.80 -8.11 -10.77
C HIS A 55 -9.77 -7.99 -12.30
N VAL A 56 -8.66 -8.28 -12.97
CA VAL A 56 -8.57 -8.39 -14.44
C VAL A 56 -9.27 -9.66 -14.93
N ARG A 57 -9.34 -10.70 -14.10
CA ARG A 57 -9.97 -11.99 -14.44
C ARG A 57 -11.48 -12.02 -14.16
N GLU A 58 -12.00 -11.06 -13.42
CA GLU A 58 -13.41 -10.73 -13.43
C GLU A 58 -13.65 -9.76 -14.59
N PRO A 59 -14.12 -10.22 -15.78
CA PRO A 59 -14.58 -9.26 -16.75
C PRO A 59 -15.72 -8.51 -16.09
N ALA A 60 -15.56 -7.21 -15.91
CA ALA A 60 -16.69 -6.33 -15.69
C ALA A 60 -17.66 -6.54 -16.87
N GLY A 61 -18.70 -7.35 -16.65
CA GLY A 61 -19.71 -7.74 -17.62
C GLY A 61 -20.96 -8.22 -16.91
#